data_AF-A0AAW1YYV4-F1
#
_entry.id   AF-A0AAW1YYV4-F1
#
_cell.length_a   1.000
_cell.length_b   1.000
_cell.length_c   1.000
_cell.angle_alpha   90.00
_cell.angle_beta   90.00
_cell.angle_gamma   90.00
#
_symmetry.space_group_name_H-M   'P 1'
#
loop_
_entity.id
_entity.type
_entity.pdbx_description
1 polymer ?
#
loop_
_entity_poly.entity_id
_entity_poly.type
_entity_poly.pdbx_seq_one_letter_code
_entity_poly.pdbx_strand_id
1 'polypeptide(L)'
;METQRILMRSLAVVFIASVIWTITEEKGKENGLYSCCTAVSRVEFTDPVIGVRMQKESLPCVMAVIFETERGELCCDPRQPWVKEKVLQF
;
A
#
# COMPACT_ATOMS: atom_id res chain seq x y z
N MET A 1 29.45 29.15 32.98
CA MET A 1 30.09 29.49 31.70
C MET A 1 29.66 28.38 30.75
N GLU A 2 28.59 28.49 29.97
CA GLU A 2 28.12 29.61 29.17
C GLU A 2 26.58 29.56 29.03
N THR A 3 25.97 30.71 29.29
CA THR A 3 24.61 31.18 28.97
C THR A 3 24.26 30.85 27.50
N GLN A 4 23.08 30.33 27.16
CA GLN A 4 21.93 31.12 26.64
C GLN A 4 20.65 30.27 26.80
N ARG A 5 19.78 30.60 27.76
CA ARG A 5 18.58 31.43 27.53
C ARG A 5 17.71 30.99 26.34
N ILE A 6 17.04 29.86 26.46
CA ILE A 6 15.65 29.73 25.97
C ILE A 6 14.86 28.95 27.02
N LEU A 7 14.81 29.47 28.26
CA LEU A 7 13.84 29.04 29.25
C LEU A 7 12.58 29.89 29.08
N MET A 8 11.48 29.19 28.87
CA MET A 8 10.10 29.56 29.22
C MET A 8 9.45 30.76 28.52
N ARG A 9 8.36 30.44 27.80
CA ARG A 9 7.01 31.08 27.75
C ARG A 9 6.48 30.83 26.33
N SER A 10 5.58 29.89 26.09
CA SER A 10 4.19 29.94 26.54
C SER A 10 3.51 28.57 26.47
N LEU A 11 2.77 28.23 27.52
CA LEU A 11 1.82 27.12 27.55
C LEU A 11 0.60 27.49 26.69
N ALA A 12 0.50 26.96 25.48
CA ALA A 12 -0.73 26.65 24.73
C ALA A 12 -0.39 26.49 23.25
N VAL A 13 -1.03 25.52 22.59
CA VAL A 13 -1.06 25.31 21.12
C VAL A 13 0.26 24.66 20.62
N VAL A 14 0.36 23.37 20.27
CA VAL A 14 -0.46 22.58 19.34
C VAL A 14 -0.34 21.08 19.67
N PHE A 15 -1.50 20.43 19.60
CA PHE A 15 -1.79 19.01 19.71
C PHE A 15 -1.05 18.13 18.67
N ILE A 16 -0.71 16.90 19.08
CA ILE A 16 -0.81 15.64 18.31
C ILE A 16 -0.21 15.66 16.89
N ALA A 17 1.05 15.22 16.71
CA ALA A 17 1.53 14.85 15.36
C ALA A 17 2.81 13.98 15.31
N SER A 18 3.05 13.07 16.27
CA SER A 18 4.23 12.18 16.15
C SER A 18 3.97 10.79 16.70
N VAL A 19 2.90 10.15 16.19
CA VAL A 19 2.93 8.71 15.95
C VAL A 19 3.03 8.58 14.44
N ILE A 20 4.26 8.69 13.94
CA ILE A 20 4.56 8.39 12.54
C ILE A 20 4.42 6.88 12.43
N TRP A 21 3.22 6.43 12.07
CA TRP A 21 2.97 5.06 11.64
C TRP A 21 3.78 4.90 10.37
N THR A 22 4.90 4.18 10.44
CA THR A 22 5.61 3.71 9.27
C THR A 22 4.73 2.63 8.64
N ILE A 23 3.76 3.06 7.84
CA ILE A 23 3.12 2.17 6.87
C ILE A 23 4.25 1.83 5.91
N THR A 24 4.78 0.61 6.03
CA THR A 24 5.56 0.01 4.95
C THR A 24 4.67 0.03 3.73
N GLU A 25 4.87 1.02 2.85
CA GLU A 25 4.50 0.89 1.45
C GLU A 25 5.25 -0.35 0.98
N GLU A 26 4.56 -1.48 0.90
CA GLU A 26 4.99 -2.58 0.04
C GLU A 26 4.86 -2.06 -1.39
N LYS A 27 5.81 -1.21 -1.80
CA LYS A 27 6.05 -0.90 -3.20
C LYS A 27 6.46 -2.22 -3.82
N GLY A 28 5.47 -2.97 -4.31
CA GLY A 28 5.63 -4.06 -5.27
C GLY A 28 6.12 -3.51 -6.60
N LYS A 29 7.22 -2.76 -6.58
CA LYS A 29 7.88 -2.18 -7.75
C LYS A 29 9.35 -1.97 -7.43
N GLU A 30 10.06 -3.06 -7.15
CA GLU A 30 11.51 -3.08 -7.28
C GLU A 30 11.89 -3.59 -8.68
N ASN A 31 12.40 -2.64 -9.47
CA ASN A 31 13.25 -2.76 -10.64
C ASN A 31 13.54 -4.15 -11.24
N GLY A 32 12.93 -4.41 -12.39
CA GLY A 32 13.61 -5.02 -13.54
C GLY A 32 13.89 -6.52 -13.48
N LEU A 33 12.89 -7.36 -13.81
CA LEU A 33 13.07 -8.50 -14.74
C LEU A 33 11.76 -9.20 -15.15
N TYR A 34 10.63 -8.95 -14.49
CA TYR A 34 9.36 -9.64 -14.78
C TYR A 34 8.18 -8.66 -14.85
N SER A 35 7.35 -8.76 -15.89
CA SER A 35 6.16 -7.92 -16.11
C SER A 35 4.90 -8.43 -15.38
N CYS A 36 5.07 -9.28 -14.36
CA CYS A 36 4.00 -10.01 -13.70
C CYS A 36 4.14 -9.99 -12.18
N CYS A 37 3.05 -10.26 -11.47
CA CYS A 37 3.07 -10.42 -10.02
C CYS A 37 3.84 -11.70 -9.64
N THR A 38 4.88 -11.56 -8.83
CA THR A 38 5.62 -12.67 -8.20
C THR A 38 5.17 -12.92 -6.75
N ALA A 39 4.46 -11.95 -6.17
CA ALA A 39 3.84 -12.03 -4.85
C ALA A 39 2.43 -11.42 -4.88
N VAL A 40 1.63 -11.72 -3.86
CA VAL A 40 0.25 -11.23 -3.72
C VAL A 40 0.00 -10.66 -2.33
N SER A 41 -0.73 -9.56 -2.28
CA SER A 41 -1.24 -8.97 -1.04
C SER A 41 -2.53 -9.66 -0.59
N ARG A 42 -2.66 -9.81 0.72
CA ARG A 42 -3.87 -10.28 1.39
C ARG A 42 -4.63 -9.16 2.11
N VAL A 43 -4.01 -7.98 2.17
CA VAL A 43 -4.50 -6.80 2.87
C VAL A 43 -5.49 -6.06 1.98
N GLU A 44 -6.62 -5.70 2.57
CA GLU A 44 -7.63 -4.88 1.90
C GLU A 44 -7.09 -3.48 1.61
N PHE A 45 -7.51 -2.93 0.46
CA PHE A 45 -7.19 -1.56 0.06
C PHE A 45 -8.48 -0.77 -0.17
N THR A 46 -8.37 0.54 0.02
CA THR A 46 -9.49 1.49 -0.17
C THR A 46 -9.34 2.32 -1.44
N ASP A 47 -8.23 2.15 -2.17
CA ASP A 47 -7.97 2.90 -3.39
C ASP A 47 -9.05 2.65 -4.46
N PRO A 48 -9.47 3.69 -5.20
CA PRO A 48 -10.39 3.54 -6.31
C PRO A 48 -9.81 2.58 -7.36
N VAL A 49 -10.58 1.55 -7.69
CA VAL A 49 -10.28 0.62 -8.77
C VAL A 49 -10.74 1.25 -10.08
N ILE A 50 -9.88 1.27 -11.08
CA ILE A 50 -10.18 1.71 -12.45
C ILE A 50 -10.15 0.54 -13.46
N GLY A 51 -9.60 -0.61 -13.06
CA GLY A 51 -9.55 -1.80 -13.90
C GLY A 51 -9.24 -3.05 -13.08
N VAL A 52 -9.62 -4.21 -13.62
CA VAL A 52 -9.40 -5.53 -13.01
C VAL A 52 -8.94 -6.50 -14.08
N ARG A 53 -7.89 -7.26 -13.79
CA ARG A 53 -7.45 -8.36 -14.66
C ARG A 53 -6.97 -9.55 -13.85
N MET A 54 -7.17 -10.75 -14.38
CA MET A 54 -6.67 -11.98 -13.78
C MET A 54 -5.32 -12.36 -14.40
N GLN A 55 -4.33 -12.60 -13.54
CA GLN A 55 -3.04 -13.17 -13.93
C GLN A 55 -3.05 -14.68 -13.66
N LYS A 56 -2.73 -15.47 -14.69
CA LYS A 56 -2.52 -16.91 -14.56
C LYS A 56 -1.12 -17.18 -14.01
N GLU A 57 -0.97 -18.27 -13.25
CA GLU A 57 0.33 -18.73 -12.80
C GLU A 57 1.22 -19.15 -13.99
N SER A 58 2.47 -18.72 -13.97
CA SER A 58 3.51 -19.06 -14.93
C SER A 58 4.86 -18.63 -14.37
N LEU A 59 5.60 -19.55 -13.74
CA LEU A 59 6.80 -19.21 -12.96
C LEU A 59 7.74 -18.25 -13.71
N PRO A 60 8.19 -17.14 -13.06
CA PRO A 60 8.05 -16.84 -11.64
C PRO A 60 6.71 -16.16 -11.24
N CYS A 61 5.80 -15.97 -12.19
CA CYS A 61 4.51 -15.33 -11.95
C CYS A 61 3.59 -16.24 -11.14
N VAL A 62 2.98 -15.68 -10.09
CA VAL A 62 1.97 -16.36 -9.26
C VAL A 62 0.56 -16.05 -9.76
N MET A 63 -0.41 -16.88 -9.38
CA MET A 63 -1.82 -16.58 -9.63
C MET A 63 -2.25 -15.36 -8.82
N ALA A 64 -2.76 -14.31 -9.47
CA ALA A 64 -3.13 -13.05 -8.83
C ALA A 64 -4.33 -12.40 -9.52
N VAL A 65 -5.17 -11.70 -8.75
CA VAL A 65 -6.05 -10.66 -9.29
C VAL A 65 -5.29 -9.35 -9.24
N ILE A 66 -5.16 -8.69 -10.38
CA ILE A 66 -4.50 -7.39 -10.45
C ILE A 66 -5.58 -6.32 -10.54
N PHE A 67 -5.60 -5.44 -9.54
CA PHE A 67 -6.41 -4.24 -9.54
C PHE A 67 -5.58 -3.06 -10.04
N GLU A 68 -6.05 -2.41 -11.08
CA GLU A 68 -5.51 -1.14 -11.55
C GLU A 68 -6.16 -0.02 -10.74
N THR A 69 -5.34 0.80 -10.11
CA THR A 69 -5.75 1.98 -9.35
C THR A 69 -5.04 3.21 -9.90
N GLU A 70 -5.49 4.40 -9.53
CA GLU A 70 -4.79 5.66 -9.89
C GLU A 70 -3.34 5.71 -9.37
N ARG A 71 -3.02 4.93 -8.32
CA ARG A 71 -1.68 4.86 -7.72
C ARG A 71 -0.80 3.78 -8.33
N GLY A 72 -1.37 2.93 -9.19
CA GLY A 72 -0.69 1.81 -9.82
C GLY A 72 -1.42 0.49 -9.63
N GLU A 73 -0.71 -0.59 -9.93
CA GLU A 73 -1.26 -1.94 -9.94
C GLU A 73 -1.07 -2.63 -8.59
N LEU A 74 -2.12 -3.26 -8.10
CA LEU A 74 -2.12 -4.04 -6.86
C LEU A 74 -2.33 -5.52 -7.18
N CYS A 75 -1.35 -6.35 -6.84
CA CYS A 75 -1.43 -7.80 -6.94
C CYS A 75 -2.12 -8.36 -5.69
N CYS A 76 -3.30 -8.99 -5.85
CA CYS A 76 -4.10 -9.49 -4.73
C CYS A 76 -4.35 -11.00 -4.83
N ASP A 77 -4.39 -11.66 -3.66
CA ASP A 77 -4.61 -13.10 -3.57
C ASP A 77 -6.09 -13.43 -3.92
N PRO A 78 -6.37 -14.16 -5.01
CA PRO A 78 -7.75 -14.49 -5.44
C PRO A 78 -8.53 -15.31 -4.41
N ARG A 79 -7.84 -15.89 -3.41
CA ARG A 79 -8.48 -16.69 -2.37
C ARG A 79 -9.18 -15.82 -1.31
N GLN A 80 -8.80 -14.55 -1.20
CA GLN A 80 -9.38 -13.65 -0.21
C GLN A 80 -10.86 -13.35 -0.54
N PRO A 81 -11.79 -13.43 0.42
CA PRO A 81 -13.21 -13.15 0.18
C PRO A 81 -13.46 -11.76 -0.39
N TRP A 82 -12.83 -10.73 0.19
CA TRP A 82 -12.96 -9.35 -0.25
C TRP A 82 -12.48 -9.12 -1.70
N VAL A 83 -11.47 -9.88 -2.16
CA VAL A 83 -10.99 -9.79 -3.55
C VAL A 83 -12.09 -10.25 -4.50
N LYS A 84 -12.77 -11.35 -4.17
CA LYS A 84 -13.89 -11.87 -4.98
C LYS A 84 -15.04 -10.88 -4.99
N GLU A 85 -15.37 -10.28 -3.86
CA GLU A 85 -16.41 -9.26 -3.75
C GLU A 85 -16.07 -8.02 -4.59
N LYS A 86 -14.82 -7.54 -4.53
CA LYS A 86 -14.34 -6.42 -5.33
C LYS A 86 -14.38 -6.70 -6.83
N VAL A 87 -14.00 -7.91 -7.25
CA VAL A 87 -14.09 -8.33 -8.66
C VAL A 87 -15.55 -8.33 -9.14
N LEU A 88 -16.51 -8.73 -8.30
CA LEU A 88 -17.94 -8.73 -8.67
C LEU A 88 -18.57 -7.33 -8.74
N GLN A 89 -17.94 -6.34 -8.11
CA GLN A 89 -18.39 -4.94 -8.13
C GLN A 89 -17.94 -4.19 -9.39
N PHE A 90 -17.09 -4.79 -10.21
CA PHE A 90 -16.46 -4.19 -11.38
C PHE A 90 -16.82 -4.95 -12.66
#